data_AF-A0A059Y4M2-F1
#
_entry.id   AF-A0A059Y4M2-F1
#
_cell.length_a   1.000
_cell.length_b   1.000
_cell.length_c   1.000
_cell.angle_alpha   90.00
_cell.angle_beta   90.00
_cell.angle_gamma   90.00
#
_symmetry.space_group_name_H-M   'P 1'
#
loop_
_entity.id
_entity.type
_entity.pdbx_description
1 polymer ?
#
loop_
_entity_poly.entity_id
_entity_poly.type
_entity_poly.pdbx_seq_one_letter_code
_entity_poly.pdbx_strand_id
1 'polypeptide(L)'
;MQSLLLKKKEKPVVTIAFLRKYNKKKYNKLTEEALKILFKSKLIIGEKMYKELKERKIAFEFLAIIRHLGAKANYISILHLQKLGFKRSTLTETIKFLSNLGYIEHKTGAIKLTKKPWTLKNEKFMKISSKKLWIHFLLNGSAITLWNIARIIAYKKNHSKANKSLFRNVDFVKDYGTMPYKLEKRKKSKDKRFTTIKLIKTVVKMPESEKDFVLLRIKNKFFDGSSATIGKSINFFKKGFIVN
;
A
#
# COMPACT_ATOMS: atom_id res chain seq x y z
N MET A 1 -7.93 1.60 -42.15
CA MET A 1 -8.21 0.35 -41.41
C MET A 1 -7.13 0.13 -40.36
N GLN A 2 -7.55 -0.36 -39.20
CA GLN A 2 -6.82 -0.48 -37.95
C GLN A 2 -5.58 -1.39 -38.05
N SER A 3 -4.45 -0.94 -37.50
CA SER A 3 -3.53 -1.84 -36.79
C SER A 3 -3.34 -1.32 -35.37
N LEU A 4 -4.37 -1.59 -34.55
CA LEU A 4 -4.20 -1.69 -33.10
C LEU A 4 -3.19 -2.81 -32.85
N LEU A 5 -1.90 -2.48 -32.90
CA LEU A 5 -0.83 -3.30 -32.37
C LEU A 5 -1.15 -3.48 -30.88
N LEU A 6 -1.87 -4.55 -30.58
CA LEU A 6 -2.03 -5.10 -29.24
C LEU A 6 -0.61 -5.26 -28.69
N LYS A 7 -0.17 -4.27 -27.89
CA LYS A 7 1.09 -4.36 -27.13
C LYS A 7 1.06 -5.71 -26.43
N LYS A 8 1.91 -6.65 -26.87
CA LYS A 8 2.12 -7.95 -26.24
C LYS A 8 2.20 -7.67 -24.75
N LYS A 9 1.25 -8.19 -23.96
CA LYS A 9 1.32 -8.09 -22.50
C LYS A 9 2.65 -8.69 -22.08
N GLU A 10 3.61 -7.85 -21.73
CA GLU A 10 4.93 -8.28 -21.28
C GLU A 10 4.73 -9.36 -20.22
N LYS A 11 5.32 -10.53 -20.44
CA LYS A 11 5.31 -11.59 -19.44
C LYS A 11 5.85 -10.97 -18.14
N PRO A 12 5.23 -11.21 -16.97
CA PRO A 12 5.74 -10.65 -15.72
C PRO A 12 7.08 -11.30 -15.38
N VAL A 13 8.18 -10.72 -15.85
CA VAL A 13 9.53 -11.18 -15.52
C VAL A 13 9.87 -10.70 -14.12
N VAL A 14 10.08 -11.63 -13.20
CA VAL A 14 10.58 -11.33 -11.86
C VAL A 14 12.09 -11.14 -11.99
N THR A 15 12.59 -9.93 -11.77
CA THR A 15 14.02 -9.65 -11.99
C THR A 15 14.87 -10.15 -10.81
N ILE A 16 16.08 -10.62 -11.09
CA ILE A 16 17.04 -11.07 -10.07
C ILE A 16 17.30 -9.96 -9.03
N ALA A 17 17.45 -8.71 -9.50
CA ALA A 17 17.63 -7.55 -8.62
C ALA A 17 16.43 -7.32 -7.67
N PHE A 18 15.20 -7.54 -8.16
CA PHE A 18 14.01 -7.49 -7.31
C PHE A 18 14.01 -8.65 -6.31
N LEU A 19 14.27 -9.89 -6.73
CA LEU A 19 14.31 -11.05 -5.85
C LEU A 19 15.33 -10.90 -4.72
N ARG A 20 16.53 -10.40 -5.03
CA ARG A 20 17.56 -10.09 -4.02
C ARG A 20 17.03 -9.12 -2.95
N LYS A 21 16.30 -8.08 -3.35
CA LYS A 21 15.68 -7.13 -2.41
C LYS A 21 14.47 -7.73 -1.69
N TYR A 22 13.66 -8.54 -2.37
CA TYR A 22 12.50 -9.22 -1.81
C TYR A 22 12.92 -10.22 -0.74
N ASN A 23 13.99 -10.98 -0.96
CA ASN A 23 14.48 -11.99 -0.03
C ASN A 23 15.05 -11.40 1.28
N LYS A 24 15.34 -10.10 1.33
CA LYS A 24 15.76 -9.41 2.57
C LYS A 24 14.60 -9.07 3.52
N LYS A 25 13.35 -9.36 3.15
CA LYS A 25 12.18 -9.03 3.97
C LYS A 25 11.99 -9.99 5.14
N LYS A 26 11.46 -9.45 6.23
CA LYS A 26 11.20 -10.16 7.49
C LYS A 26 9.95 -11.07 7.46
N TYR A 27 8.98 -10.80 6.60
CA TYR A 27 7.72 -11.57 6.51
C TYR A 27 7.79 -12.68 5.46
N ASN A 28 6.74 -13.52 5.43
CA ASN A 28 6.63 -14.65 4.51
C ASN A 28 6.87 -14.27 3.05
N LYS A 29 7.59 -15.15 2.36
CA LYS A 29 8.03 -14.97 0.99
C LYS A 29 7.21 -15.88 0.08
N LEU A 30 6.62 -15.28 -0.94
CA LEU A 30 5.95 -16.00 -2.01
C LEU A 30 6.98 -16.65 -2.94
N THR A 31 6.63 -17.79 -3.52
CA THR A 31 7.38 -18.43 -4.60
C THR A 31 7.41 -17.54 -5.85
N GLU A 32 8.31 -17.82 -6.79
CA GLU A 32 8.36 -17.07 -8.05
C GLU A 32 7.06 -17.20 -8.86
N GLU A 33 6.46 -18.38 -8.87
CA GLU A 33 5.15 -18.62 -9.50
C GLU A 33 4.06 -17.75 -8.88
N ALA A 34 3.98 -17.72 -7.55
CA ALA A 34 3.03 -16.88 -6.83
C ALA A 34 3.25 -15.40 -7.10
N LEU A 35 4.50 -14.94 -7.23
CA LEU A 35 4.82 -13.57 -7.61
C LEU A 35 4.35 -13.25 -9.04
N LYS A 36 4.52 -14.17 -9.99
CA LYS A 36 4.01 -14.02 -11.37
C LYS A 36 2.49 -13.90 -11.38
N ILE A 37 1.77 -14.72 -10.61
CA ILE A 37 0.32 -14.65 -10.44
C ILE A 37 -0.07 -13.29 -9.85
N LEU A 38 0.56 -12.89 -8.74
CA LEU A 38 0.27 -11.64 -8.05
C LEU A 38 0.48 -10.43 -8.98
N PHE A 39 1.55 -10.40 -9.78
CA PHE A 39 1.81 -9.29 -10.69
C PHE A 39 0.82 -9.20 -11.87
N LYS A 40 0.15 -10.30 -12.25
CA LYS A 40 -0.95 -10.30 -13.21
C LYS A 40 -2.30 -9.93 -12.58
N SER A 41 -2.40 -10.01 -11.26
CA SER A 41 -3.66 -9.81 -10.54
C SER A 41 -4.11 -8.35 -10.53
N LYS A 42 -5.43 -8.16 -10.55
CA LYS A 42 -6.10 -6.88 -10.35
C LYS A 42 -6.99 -6.96 -9.11
N LEU A 43 -6.73 -6.09 -8.15
CA LEU A 43 -7.48 -5.96 -6.91
C LEU A 43 -8.15 -4.57 -6.87
N ILE A 44 -9.46 -4.54 -6.67
CA ILE A 44 -10.23 -3.29 -6.48
C ILE A 44 -10.75 -3.32 -5.05
N ILE A 45 -10.38 -2.33 -4.24
CA ILE A 45 -10.74 -2.27 -2.83
C ILE A 45 -11.29 -0.91 -2.51
N GLY A 46 -12.47 -0.88 -1.94
CA GLY A 46 -13.12 0.32 -1.48
C GLY A 46 -12.64 0.77 -0.10
N GLU A 47 -13.02 1.98 0.30
CA GLU A 47 -12.54 2.63 1.52
C GLU A 47 -12.86 1.81 2.78
N LYS A 48 -14.07 1.25 2.88
CA LYS A 48 -14.44 0.37 4.01
C LYS A 48 -13.51 -0.82 4.15
N MET A 49 -13.36 -1.59 3.08
CA MET A 49 -12.50 -2.78 3.07
C MET A 49 -11.03 -2.42 3.27
N TYR A 50 -10.56 -1.29 2.72
CA TYR A 50 -9.22 -0.79 3.00
C TYR A 50 -9.00 -0.53 4.49
N LYS A 51 -9.96 0.13 5.19
CA LYS A 51 -9.84 0.40 6.63
C LYS A 51 -9.72 -0.88 7.45
N GLU A 52 -10.47 -1.93 7.07
CA GLU A 52 -10.41 -3.25 7.70
C GLU A 52 -9.08 -3.98 7.44
N LEU A 53 -8.47 -3.77 6.27
CA LEU A 53 -7.31 -4.55 5.82
C LEU A 53 -5.97 -3.84 5.89
N LYS A 54 -5.91 -2.51 6.08
CA LYS A 54 -4.70 -1.66 5.88
C LYS A 54 -3.45 -2.13 6.64
N GLU A 55 -3.61 -2.85 7.75
CA GLU A 55 -2.50 -3.39 8.57
C GLU A 55 -2.14 -4.83 8.24
N ARG A 56 -2.99 -5.53 7.48
CA ARG A 56 -2.87 -6.94 7.12
C ARG A 56 -2.34 -7.10 5.71
N LYS A 57 -1.04 -6.83 5.55
CA LYS A 57 -0.36 -6.93 4.25
C LYS A 57 -0.60 -8.26 3.53
N ILE A 58 -0.47 -9.36 4.27
CA ILE A 58 -0.60 -10.71 3.73
C ILE A 58 -2.02 -10.97 3.24
N ALA A 59 -3.04 -10.39 3.90
CA ALA A 59 -4.43 -10.50 3.44
C ALA A 59 -4.63 -9.89 2.06
N PHE A 60 -3.96 -8.76 1.73
CA PHE A 60 -4.00 -8.21 0.37
C PHE A 60 -3.34 -9.12 -0.67
N GLU A 61 -2.17 -9.67 -0.36
CA GLU A 61 -1.45 -10.59 -1.25
C GLU A 61 -2.31 -11.84 -1.50
N PHE A 62 -2.90 -12.36 -0.43
CA PHE A 62 -3.78 -13.51 -0.44
C PHE A 62 -5.04 -13.28 -1.28
N LEU A 63 -5.79 -12.21 -1.01
CA LEU A 63 -6.99 -11.85 -1.77
C LEU A 63 -6.72 -11.68 -3.26
N ALA A 64 -5.57 -11.09 -3.61
CA ALA A 64 -5.17 -10.88 -4.99
C ALA A 64 -4.86 -12.19 -5.72
N ILE A 65 -4.14 -13.11 -5.07
CA ILE A 65 -3.80 -14.43 -5.61
C ILE A 65 -5.07 -15.27 -5.78
N ILE A 66 -5.88 -15.45 -4.73
CA ILE A 66 -7.06 -16.31 -4.80
C ILE A 66 -8.08 -15.78 -5.83
N ARG A 67 -8.22 -14.45 -5.93
CA ARG A 67 -9.06 -13.82 -6.96
C ARG A 67 -8.56 -14.16 -8.36
N HIS A 68 -7.24 -14.10 -8.59
CA HIS A 68 -6.66 -14.43 -9.89
C HIS A 68 -6.80 -15.92 -10.22
N LEU A 69 -6.74 -16.79 -9.22
CA LEU A 69 -6.97 -18.23 -9.34
C LEU A 69 -8.44 -18.62 -9.54
N GLY A 70 -9.36 -17.65 -9.61
CA GLY A 70 -10.76 -17.93 -9.90
C GLY A 70 -11.63 -18.29 -8.68
N ALA A 71 -11.20 -17.91 -7.47
CA ALA A 71 -11.94 -18.16 -6.22
C ALA A 71 -13.35 -17.53 -6.15
N LYS A 72 -13.76 -16.76 -7.17
CA LYS A 72 -15.14 -16.27 -7.31
C LYS A 72 -16.10 -17.39 -7.72
N ALA A 73 -15.66 -18.27 -8.61
CA ALA A 73 -16.47 -19.40 -9.10
C ALA A 73 -16.16 -20.68 -8.30
N ASN A 74 -14.88 -20.93 -8.03
CA ASN A 74 -14.39 -22.22 -7.57
C ASN A 74 -13.82 -22.15 -6.14
N TYR A 75 -13.77 -23.30 -5.47
CA TYR A 75 -12.98 -23.45 -4.25
C TYR A 75 -11.50 -23.63 -4.61
N ILE A 76 -10.62 -22.98 -3.86
CA ILE A 76 -9.16 -23.08 -3.99
C ILE A 76 -8.62 -23.90 -2.82
N SER A 77 -7.85 -24.94 -3.13
CA SER A 77 -7.22 -25.77 -2.11
C SER A 77 -6.19 -25.00 -1.28
N ILE A 78 -6.23 -25.15 0.04
CA ILE A 78 -5.24 -24.58 0.96
C ILE A 78 -3.85 -25.19 0.70
N LEU A 79 -3.78 -26.46 0.30
CA LEU A 79 -2.52 -27.11 -0.06
C LEU A 79 -1.88 -26.44 -1.28
N HIS A 80 -2.68 -26.03 -2.26
CA HIS A 80 -2.17 -25.29 -3.42
C HIS A 80 -1.58 -23.93 -2.99
N LEU A 81 -2.22 -23.24 -2.04
CA LEU A 81 -1.71 -21.98 -1.50
C LEU A 81 -0.42 -22.18 -0.69
N GLN A 82 -0.26 -23.31 0.00
CA GLN A 82 1.01 -23.67 0.65
C GLN A 82 2.13 -23.86 -0.38
N LYS A 83 1.86 -24.56 -1.50
CA LYS A 83 2.82 -24.71 -2.62
C LYS A 83 3.24 -23.37 -3.22
N LEU A 84 2.36 -22.37 -3.19
CA LEU A 84 2.66 -20.99 -3.62
C LEU A 84 3.55 -20.20 -2.63
N GLY A 85 3.88 -20.75 -1.46
CA GLY A 85 4.84 -20.18 -0.51
C GLY A 85 4.20 -19.56 0.74
N PHE A 86 2.88 -19.69 0.92
CA PHE A 86 2.26 -19.27 2.18
C PHE A 86 2.53 -20.29 3.29
N LYS A 87 3.05 -19.84 4.44
CA LYS A 87 3.19 -20.69 5.62
C LYS A 87 1.82 -21.09 6.17
N ARG A 88 1.72 -22.31 6.71
CA ARG A 88 0.48 -22.85 7.31
C ARG A 88 -0.11 -21.94 8.39
N SER A 89 0.69 -21.49 9.36
CA SER A 89 0.22 -20.62 10.45
C SER A 89 -0.39 -19.32 9.92
N THR A 90 0.28 -18.69 8.95
CA THR A 90 -0.18 -17.47 8.30
C THR A 90 -1.46 -17.69 7.48
N LEU A 91 -1.60 -18.83 6.81
CA LEU A 91 -2.83 -19.18 6.11
C LEU A 91 -3.99 -19.31 7.09
N THR A 92 -3.80 -20.06 8.18
CA THR A 92 -4.83 -20.25 9.21
C THR A 92 -5.29 -18.91 9.77
N GLU A 93 -4.35 -18.03 10.15
CA GLU A 93 -4.66 -16.70 10.68
C GLU A 93 -5.38 -15.82 9.64
N THR A 94 -4.89 -15.79 8.40
CA THR A 94 -5.45 -14.96 7.33
C THR A 94 -6.84 -15.44 6.92
N ILE A 95 -7.05 -16.75 6.83
CA ILE A 95 -8.35 -17.35 6.52
C ILE A 95 -9.33 -17.03 7.64
N LYS A 96 -8.98 -17.31 8.91
CA LYS A 96 -9.85 -16.98 10.06
C LYS A 96 -10.24 -15.51 10.06
N PHE A 97 -9.27 -14.61 9.87
CA PHE A 97 -9.52 -13.18 9.82
C PHE A 97 -10.47 -12.76 8.68
N LEU A 98 -10.22 -13.22 7.45
CA LEU A 98 -11.04 -12.86 6.29
C LEU A 98 -12.43 -13.53 6.31
N SER A 99 -12.55 -14.72 6.90
CA SER A 99 -13.83 -15.38 7.15
C SER A 99 -14.66 -14.63 8.18
N ASN A 100 -14.05 -14.16 9.27
CA ASN A 100 -14.74 -13.33 10.27
C ASN A 100 -15.23 -12.01 9.68
N LEU A 101 -14.47 -11.44 8.74
CA LEU A 101 -14.91 -10.27 7.97
C LEU A 101 -15.94 -10.62 6.87
N GLY A 102 -16.25 -11.89 6.65
CA GLY A 102 -17.22 -12.34 5.65
C GLY A 102 -16.76 -12.18 4.19
N TYR A 103 -15.45 -12.05 3.94
CA TYR A 103 -14.90 -11.98 2.57
C TYR A 103 -14.63 -13.36 1.97
N ILE A 104 -14.45 -14.37 2.82
CA ILE A 104 -14.08 -15.72 2.43
C ILE A 104 -14.96 -16.74 3.15
N GLU A 105 -15.35 -17.77 2.42
CA GLU A 105 -15.91 -19.01 2.95
C GLU A 105 -14.82 -20.08 3.01
N HIS A 106 -14.79 -20.83 4.11
CA HIS A 106 -13.85 -21.93 4.32
C HIS A 106 -14.64 -23.24 4.44
N LYS A 107 -14.31 -24.21 3.60
CA LYS A 107 -14.70 -25.62 3.71
C LYS A 107 -13.45 -26.45 3.99
N THR A 108 -13.61 -27.70 4.40
CA THR A 108 -12.50 -28.59 4.77
C THR A 108 -11.37 -28.55 3.72
N GLY A 109 -10.25 -27.91 4.06
CA GLY A 109 -9.06 -27.81 3.20
C GLY A 109 -9.16 -26.86 2.00
N ALA A 110 -10.24 -26.09 1.83
CA ALA A 110 -10.45 -25.23 0.68
C ALA A 110 -11.21 -23.93 0.98
N ILE A 111 -10.99 -22.90 0.17
CA ILE A 111 -11.57 -21.56 0.38
C ILE A 111 -12.23 -21.00 -0.87
N LYS A 112 -13.21 -20.12 -0.71
CA LYS A 112 -13.90 -19.42 -1.80
C LYS A 112 -14.19 -17.97 -1.41
N LEU A 113 -14.22 -17.06 -2.39
CA LEU A 113 -14.67 -15.69 -2.15
C LEU A 113 -16.20 -15.65 -1.99
N THR A 114 -16.67 -14.89 -1.01
CA THR A 114 -18.11 -14.68 -0.82
C THR A 114 -18.67 -13.67 -1.83
N LYS A 115 -20.00 -13.49 -1.81
CA LYS A 115 -20.70 -12.43 -2.56
C LYS A 115 -20.56 -11.05 -1.90
N LYS A 116 -19.91 -10.93 -0.73
CA LYS A 116 -19.75 -9.65 -0.03
C LYS A 116 -19.03 -8.65 -0.94
N PRO A 117 -19.59 -7.45 -1.17
CA PRO A 117 -18.98 -6.48 -2.06
C PRO A 117 -17.67 -5.95 -1.47
N TRP A 118 -16.67 -5.79 -2.33
CA TRP A 118 -15.38 -5.18 -1.98
C TRP A 118 -15.41 -3.66 -2.07
N THR A 119 -16.48 -3.12 -2.67
CA THR A 119 -16.73 -1.70 -2.87
C THR A 119 -18.21 -1.40 -2.64
N LEU A 120 -18.52 -0.36 -1.87
CA LEU A 120 -19.88 0.17 -1.69
C LEU A 120 -20.23 1.18 -2.78
N LYS A 121 -21.53 1.48 -2.94
CA LYS A 121 -22.02 2.51 -3.86
C LYS A 121 -21.50 3.88 -3.40
N ASN A 122 -21.02 4.69 -4.35
CA ASN A 122 -20.48 6.05 -4.13
C ASN A 122 -19.27 6.14 -3.19
N GLU A 123 -18.64 5.01 -2.87
CA GLU A 123 -17.44 4.97 -2.04
C GLU A 123 -16.17 5.19 -2.88
N LYS A 124 -15.15 5.82 -2.28
CA LYS A 124 -13.81 5.91 -2.87
C LYS A 124 -13.15 4.54 -2.90
N PHE A 125 -12.43 4.23 -3.96
CA PHE A 125 -11.74 2.94 -4.10
C PHE A 125 -10.32 3.10 -4.66
N MET A 126 -9.47 2.11 -4.36
CA MET A 126 -8.17 1.93 -5.01
C MET A 126 -8.18 0.73 -5.95
N LYS A 127 -7.45 0.84 -7.06
CA LYS A 127 -7.19 -0.26 -7.99
C LYS A 127 -5.70 -0.57 -8.02
N ILE A 128 -5.34 -1.76 -7.55
CA ILE A 128 -3.98 -2.30 -7.63
C ILE A 128 -3.94 -3.25 -8.84
N SER A 129 -3.23 -2.86 -9.90
CA SER A 129 -3.23 -3.63 -11.16
C SER A 129 -1.92 -3.59 -11.92
N SER A 130 -0.91 -2.87 -11.43
CA SER A 130 0.38 -2.77 -12.11
C SER A 130 1.44 -3.53 -11.32
N LYS A 131 2.35 -4.17 -12.07
CA LYS A 131 3.56 -4.80 -11.53
C LYS A 131 4.33 -3.84 -10.62
N LYS A 132 4.46 -2.56 -11.01
CA LYS A 132 5.17 -1.54 -10.22
C LYS A 132 4.50 -1.30 -8.86
N LEU A 133 3.17 -1.20 -8.81
CA LEU A 133 2.42 -1.03 -7.54
C LEU A 133 2.62 -2.24 -6.64
N TRP A 134 2.46 -3.45 -7.19
CA TRP A 134 2.69 -4.68 -6.44
C TRP A 134 4.13 -4.79 -5.94
N ILE A 135 5.14 -4.53 -6.78
CA ILE A 135 6.55 -4.51 -6.36
C ILE A 135 6.77 -3.51 -5.22
N HIS A 136 6.21 -2.31 -5.32
CA HIS A 136 6.38 -1.29 -4.29
C HIS A 136 5.70 -1.68 -2.98
N PHE A 137 4.47 -2.17 -3.04
CA PHE A 137 3.76 -2.73 -1.89
C PHE A 137 4.52 -3.88 -1.26
N LEU A 138 4.98 -4.80 -2.11
CA LEU A 138 5.78 -5.91 -1.67
C LEU A 138 7.01 -5.37 -0.97
N LEU A 139 7.77 -4.42 -1.51
CA LEU A 139 9.03 -3.91 -0.93
C LEU A 139 8.84 -3.11 0.36
N ASN A 140 7.86 -2.21 0.39
CA ASN A 140 7.68 -1.27 1.49
C ASN A 140 6.70 -1.74 2.56
N GLY A 141 5.92 -2.77 2.29
CA GLY A 141 5.02 -3.38 3.26
C GLY A 141 3.75 -2.61 3.56
N SER A 142 3.47 -1.50 2.87
CA SER A 142 2.44 -0.54 3.31
C SER A 142 1.27 -0.47 2.35
N ALA A 143 0.11 -0.96 2.80
CA ALA A 143 -1.16 -0.78 2.09
C ALA A 143 -1.59 0.69 2.09
N ILE A 144 -1.23 1.42 3.14
CA ILE A 144 -1.45 2.86 3.25
C ILE A 144 -0.67 3.60 2.14
N THR A 145 0.58 3.21 1.87
CA THR A 145 1.35 3.74 0.75
C THR A 145 0.65 3.46 -0.58
N LEU A 146 0.11 2.26 -0.79
CA LEU A 146 -0.68 1.96 -1.99
C LEU A 146 -1.93 2.83 -2.12
N TRP A 147 -2.67 3.01 -1.03
CA TRP A 147 -3.89 3.82 -1.00
C TRP A 147 -3.58 5.27 -1.37
N ASN A 148 -2.56 5.85 -0.76
CA ASN A 148 -2.08 7.19 -1.09
C ASN A 148 -1.66 7.29 -2.56
N ILE A 149 -0.95 6.28 -3.08
CA ILE A 149 -0.55 6.25 -4.49
C ILE A 149 -1.79 6.19 -5.41
N ALA A 150 -2.75 5.32 -5.14
CA ALA A 150 -3.96 5.24 -5.94
C ALA A 150 -4.73 6.57 -5.95
N ARG A 151 -4.81 7.26 -4.81
CA ARG A 151 -5.44 8.58 -4.70
C ARG A 151 -4.72 9.62 -5.54
N ILE A 152 -3.39 9.69 -5.47
CA ILE A 152 -2.59 10.62 -6.30
C ILE A 152 -2.85 10.39 -7.79
N ILE A 153 -2.89 9.14 -8.24
CA ILE A 153 -3.16 8.79 -9.65
C ILE A 153 -4.55 9.27 -10.06
N ALA A 154 -5.57 8.98 -9.25
CA ALA A 154 -6.94 9.38 -9.54
C ALA A 154 -7.08 10.90 -9.63
N TYR A 155 -6.46 11.63 -8.70
CA TYR A 155 -6.46 13.09 -8.69
C TYR A 155 -5.83 13.68 -9.97
N LYS A 156 -4.65 13.19 -10.38
CA LYS A 156 -4.01 13.63 -11.63
C LYS A 156 -4.86 13.36 -12.87
N LYS A 157 -5.58 12.23 -12.90
CA LYS A 157 -6.44 11.89 -14.03
C LYS A 157 -7.63 12.85 -14.15
N ASN A 158 -8.22 13.24 -13.02
CA ASN A 158 -9.41 14.09 -13.00
C ASN A 158 -9.09 15.58 -13.15
N HIS A 159 -7.86 15.98 -12.82
CA HIS A 159 -7.40 17.36 -12.95
C HIS A 159 -6.25 17.41 -13.96
N SER A 160 -6.58 17.52 -15.25
CA SER A 160 -5.60 17.56 -16.37
C SER A 160 -4.63 18.74 -16.28
N LYS A 161 -5.00 19.82 -15.57
CA LYS A 161 -4.15 20.97 -15.20
C LYS A 161 -3.63 20.95 -13.75
N ALA A 162 -3.74 19.83 -13.03
CA ALA A 162 -3.23 19.74 -11.66
C ALA A 162 -1.76 20.12 -11.63
N ASN A 163 -1.47 21.21 -10.93
CA ASN A 163 -0.18 21.84 -10.88
C ASN A 163 0.89 20.78 -10.54
N LYS A 164 1.87 20.60 -11.44
CA LYS A 164 3.01 19.70 -11.23
C LYS A 164 3.74 20.02 -9.90
N SER A 165 3.45 21.19 -9.29
CA SER A 165 3.90 21.70 -7.99
C SER A 165 3.40 20.94 -6.75
N LEU A 166 2.27 20.22 -6.80
CA LEU A 166 1.70 19.51 -5.63
C LEU A 166 2.69 18.53 -4.97
N PHE A 167 3.68 18.06 -5.73
CA PHE A 167 4.73 17.15 -5.27
C PHE A 167 6.14 17.75 -5.34
N ARG A 168 6.31 18.95 -5.90
CA ARG A 168 7.65 19.51 -6.12
C ARG A 168 8.31 19.93 -4.81
N ASN A 169 7.52 20.32 -3.83
CA ASN A 169 8.07 21.04 -2.69
C ASN A 169 7.97 20.30 -1.36
N VAL A 170 7.75 18.98 -1.36
CA VAL A 170 7.82 18.21 -0.12
C VAL A 170 9.28 17.95 0.22
N ASP A 171 9.82 18.81 1.07
CA ASP A 171 11.15 18.69 1.64
C ASP A 171 11.06 18.11 3.05
N PHE A 172 11.92 17.14 3.33
CA PHE A 172 12.12 16.64 4.68
C PHE A 172 13.15 17.53 5.35
N VAL A 173 12.67 18.46 6.16
CA VAL A 173 13.56 19.32 6.95
C VAL A 173 13.87 18.58 8.25
N LYS A 174 15.16 18.46 8.56
CA LYS A 174 15.62 17.97 9.87
C LYS A 174 15.46 19.13 10.84
N ASP A 175 14.64 18.93 11.86
CA ASP A 175 14.47 19.89 12.94
C ASP A 175 14.88 19.24 14.26
N TYR A 176 15.33 20.03 15.22
CA TYR A 176 15.82 19.56 16.50
C TYR A 176 14.96 20.18 17.59
N GLY A 177 14.14 19.37 18.24
CA GLY A 177 13.33 19.80 19.37
C GLY A 177 14.01 19.41 20.68
N THR A 178 14.24 20.36 21.58
CA THR A 178 14.63 20.08 22.96
C THR A 178 13.37 19.86 23.78
N MET A 179 13.21 18.65 24.33
CA MET A 179 12.08 18.32 25.21
C MET A 179 12.58 17.88 26.58
N PRO A 180 11.83 18.11 27.66
CA PRO A 180 12.21 17.63 28.98
C PRO A 180 12.29 16.10 28.97
N TYR A 181 13.40 15.57 29.47
CA TYR A 181 13.70 14.15 29.54
C TYR A 181 12.70 13.47 30.48
N LYS A 182 11.81 12.63 29.94
CA LYS A 182 10.89 11.83 30.75
C LYS A 182 11.65 10.66 31.36
N LEU A 183 12.16 10.84 32.57
CA LEU A 183 12.51 9.72 33.45
C LEU A 183 11.20 9.10 33.94
N GLU A 184 10.90 7.89 33.48
CA GLU A 184 9.90 7.06 34.16
C GLU A 184 10.35 6.87 35.62
N LYS A 185 9.57 7.44 36.54
CA LYS A 185 9.55 7.17 37.98
C LYS A 185 10.93 7.13 38.66
N ARG A 186 11.51 8.29 38.99
CA ARG A 186 12.35 8.44 40.21
C ARG A 186 12.42 9.91 40.65
N LYS A 187 12.52 10.05 41.98
CA LYS A 187 12.14 11.20 42.82
C LYS A 187 12.86 12.52 42.49
N LYS A 188 12.14 13.62 42.76
CA LYS A 188 12.60 15.00 43.05
C LYS A 188 14.06 15.31 42.64
N SER A 189 14.24 15.74 41.39
CA SER A 189 15.45 16.46 40.96
C SER A 189 15.02 17.86 40.53
N LYS A 190 15.64 18.91 41.08
CA LYS A 190 15.37 20.33 40.73
C LYS A 190 15.89 20.71 39.33
N ASP A 191 16.61 19.82 38.65
CA ASP A 191 17.13 20.08 37.31
C ASP A 191 16.30 19.35 36.25
N LYS A 192 15.54 20.13 35.46
CA LYS A 192 14.90 19.66 34.22
C LYS A 192 16.01 19.32 33.23
N ARG A 193 16.42 18.05 33.14
CA ARG A 193 17.30 17.60 32.05
C ARG A 193 16.51 17.58 30.76
N PHE A 194 17.04 18.16 29.69
CA PHE A 194 16.42 18.19 28.37
C PHE A 194 17.14 17.21 27.44
N THR A 195 16.42 16.63 26.48
CA THR A 195 17.00 15.83 25.41
C THR A 195 16.60 16.42 24.08
N THR A 196 17.60 16.61 23.23
CA THR A 196 17.41 17.05 21.85
C THR A 196 16.99 15.84 21.02
N ILE A 197 15.73 15.80 20.62
CA ILE A 197 15.20 14.80 19.71
C ILE A 197 15.23 15.30 18.27
N LYS A 198 15.63 14.41 17.38
CA LYS A 198 15.63 14.68 15.93
C LYS A 198 14.23 14.48 15.38
N LEU A 199 13.58 15.57 14.98
CA LEU A 199 12.26 15.58 14.39
C LEU A 199 12.37 15.64 12.87
N ILE A 200 11.71 14.72 12.17
CA ILE A 200 11.60 14.75 10.71
C ILE A 200 10.26 15.39 10.38
N LYS A 201 10.28 16.67 9.99
CA LYS A 201 9.08 17.40 9.60
C LYS A 201 8.97 17.47 8.09
N THR A 202 7.75 17.31 7.60
CA THR A 202 7.41 17.42 6.19
C THR A 202 7.05 18.88 5.90
N VAL A 203 7.93 19.63 5.23
CA VAL A 203 7.68 21.02 4.87
C VAL A 203 7.27 21.07 3.39
N VAL A 204 6.25 21.85 3.08
CA VAL A 204 5.85 22.09 1.68
C VAL A 204 6.03 23.55 1.35
N LYS A 205 7.04 23.88 0.55
CA LYS A 205 7.20 25.25 0.00
C LYS A 205 6.14 25.48 -1.08
N MET A 206 5.57 26.67 -1.23
CA MET A 206 4.62 27.01 -2.31
C MET A 206 4.95 28.40 -2.85
N PRO A 207 4.60 28.72 -4.11
CA PRO A 207 4.72 30.07 -4.65
C PRO A 207 3.87 31.06 -3.82
N GLU A 208 4.32 32.30 -3.69
CA GLU A 208 3.68 33.30 -2.82
C GLU A 208 2.24 33.63 -3.20
N SER A 209 1.87 33.42 -4.46
CA SER A 209 0.51 33.62 -4.99
C SER A 209 -0.55 32.63 -4.47
N GLU A 210 -0.16 31.59 -3.73
CA GLU A 210 -1.06 30.58 -3.17
C GLU A 210 -1.02 30.56 -1.62
N LYS A 211 -0.45 31.60 -0.97
CA LYS A 211 -0.18 31.67 0.49
C LYS A 211 -1.41 31.41 1.37
N ASP A 212 -2.61 31.78 0.91
CA ASP A 212 -3.85 31.70 1.72
C ASP A 212 -4.75 30.48 1.42
N PHE A 213 -4.41 29.66 0.44
CA PHE A 213 -5.34 28.63 -0.06
C PHE A 213 -5.27 27.32 0.74
N VAL A 214 -5.87 27.26 1.93
CA VAL A 214 -6.46 26.02 2.52
C VAL A 214 -5.52 24.79 2.50
N LEU A 215 -4.20 25.01 2.55
CA LEU A 215 -3.22 24.02 2.10
C LEU A 215 -2.91 22.99 3.19
N LEU A 216 -2.97 23.39 4.45
CA LEU A 216 -2.85 22.48 5.60
C LEU A 216 -4.04 21.51 5.69
N ARG A 217 -5.25 21.94 5.29
CA ARG A 217 -6.44 21.05 5.26
C ARG A 217 -6.39 20.07 4.08
N ILE A 218 -5.87 20.47 2.93
CA ILE A 218 -5.69 19.57 1.77
C ILE A 218 -4.57 18.55 2.03
N LYS A 219 -3.46 18.97 2.66
CA LYS A 219 -2.31 18.11 3.01
C LYS A 219 -2.69 16.90 3.87
N ASN A 220 -3.55 17.07 4.87
CA ASN A 220 -3.97 15.97 5.75
C ASN A 220 -5.18 15.19 5.21
N LYS A 221 -6.07 15.80 4.43
CA LYS A 221 -7.23 15.08 3.86
C LYS A 221 -6.83 14.11 2.75
N PHE A 222 -5.73 14.37 2.03
CA PHE A 222 -5.36 13.59 0.86
C PHE A 222 -4.53 12.33 1.19
N PHE A 223 -3.77 12.37 2.28
CA PHE A 223 -2.84 11.31 2.65
C PHE A 223 -3.21 10.68 3.97
N ASP A 224 -3.17 9.35 3.99
CA ASP A 224 -3.30 8.55 5.19
C ASP A 224 -1.90 8.12 5.67
N GLY A 225 -1.67 8.10 6.98
CA GLY A 225 -0.47 7.53 7.61
C GLY A 225 0.68 8.49 7.95
N SER A 226 1.80 7.93 8.42
CA SER A 226 2.95 8.69 8.92
C SER A 226 3.71 9.46 7.84
N SER A 227 4.45 10.50 8.23
CA SER A 227 5.33 11.28 7.32
C SER A 227 6.25 10.41 6.46
N ALA A 228 6.80 9.33 7.02
CA ALA A 228 7.62 8.37 6.27
C ALA A 228 6.82 7.62 5.18
N THR A 229 5.58 7.25 5.47
CA THR A 229 4.67 6.59 4.53
C THR A 229 4.28 7.52 3.39
N ILE A 230 4.00 8.79 3.73
CA ILE A 230 3.70 9.85 2.77
C ILE A 230 4.93 10.09 1.87
N GLY A 231 6.12 10.23 2.45
CA GLY A 231 7.37 10.39 1.71
C GLY A 231 7.65 9.27 0.71
N LYS A 232 7.45 8.01 1.11
CA LYS A 232 7.59 6.86 0.21
C LYS A 232 6.59 6.94 -0.96
N SER A 233 5.35 7.34 -0.67
CA SER A 233 4.30 7.50 -1.68
C SER A 233 4.69 8.58 -2.70
N ILE A 234 5.17 9.73 -2.24
CA ILE A 234 5.61 10.84 -3.11
C ILE A 234 6.84 10.45 -3.93
N ASN A 235 7.84 9.83 -3.31
CA ASN A 235 9.05 9.38 -4.00
C ASN A 235 8.75 8.36 -5.10
N PHE A 236 7.74 7.50 -4.90
CA PHE A 236 7.26 6.60 -5.94
C PHE A 236 6.78 7.35 -7.19
N PHE A 237 6.09 8.49 -7.03
CA PHE A 237 5.67 9.32 -8.17
C PHE A 237 6.80 10.12 -8.79
N LYS A 238 7.70 10.68 -7.97
CA LYS A 238 8.84 11.46 -8.46
C LYS A 238 9.75 10.63 -9.37
N LYS A 239 9.94 9.34 -9.08
CA LYS A 239 10.77 8.41 -9.88
C LYS A 239 10.15 7.97 -11.22
N GLY A 240 9.25 8.77 -11.79
CA GLY A 240 8.74 8.57 -13.15
C GLY A 240 7.60 7.54 -13.22
N PHE A 241 6.41 7.97 -12.83
CA PHE A 241 5.20 7.54 -13.53
C PHE A 241 4.84 8.64 -14.53
N ILE A 242 5.38 8.54 -15.74
CA ILE A 242 4.71 9.11 -16.90
C ILE A 242 3.61 8.09 -17.21
N VAL A 243 2.36 8.48 -16.97
CA VAL A 243 1.21 7.73 -17.46
C VAL A 243 1.24 7.93 -18.97
N ASN A 244 1.73 6.94 -19.71
CA ASN A 244 1.48 6.82 -21.15
C ASN A 244 0.26 5.93 -21.34
#